data_AF-A0A9D6U5B6-F1
#
_entry.id   AF-A0A9D6U5B6-F1
#
_cell.length_a   1.000
_cell.length_b   1.000
_cell.length_c   1.000
_cell.angle_alpha   90.00
_cell.angle_beta   90.00
_cell.angle_gamma   90.00
#
_symmetry.space_group_name_H-M   'P 1'
#
loop_
_entity.id
_entity.type
_entity.pdbx_description
1 polymer ?
#
loop_
_entity_poly.entity_id
_entity_poly.type
_entity_poly.pdbx_seq_one_letter_code
_entity_poly.pdbx_strand_id
1 'polypeptide(L)'
;MRQAIIAFLLSAFVFPGLGQLYNQDRKKGIILVLLANLLFGVLLLAGLVLFSRGYYEYFYPKPLTWDIVRELFRYLLGHPLFFLPLSLLVGLWGFAALDAGRGARRQAPAAQKEE
;
A
#
# COMPACT_ATOMS: atom_id res chain seq x y z
N MET A 1 -18.94 -14.32 12.57
CA MET A 1 -18.79 -13.62 11.27
C MET A 1 -18.09 -14.55 10.30
N ARG A 2 -18.52 -14.58 9.03
CA ARG A 2 -17.90 -15.46 8.02
C ARG A 2 -16.42 -15.09 7.90
N GLN A 3 -15.49 -16.02 8.16
CA GLN A 3 -14.03 -15.85 8.13
C GLN A 3 -13.53 -14.96 6.97
N ALA A 4 -14.18 -15.05 5.82
CA ALA A 4 -13.95 -14.21 4.64
C ALA A 4 -14.09 -12.70 4.86
N ILE A 5 -15.04 -12.26 5.68
CA ILE A 5 -15.24 -10.85 5.99
C ILE A 5 -14.07 -10.35 6.84
N ILE A 6 -13.65 -11.12 7.85
CA ILE A 6 -12.52 -10.77 8.71
C ILE A 6 -11.23 -10.69 7.87
N ALA A 7 -10.97 -11.70 7.04
CA ALA A 7 -9.81 -11.71 6.15
C ALA A 7 -9.80 -10.50 5.19
N PHE A 8 -10.95 -10.19 4.58
CA PHE A 8 -11.09 -9.01 3.73
C PHE A 8 -10.79 -7.71 4.50
N LEU A 9 -11.40 -7.53 5.68
CA LEU A 9 -11.22 -6.33 6.50
C LEU A 9 -9.77 -6.15 6.97
N LEU A 10 -9.09 -7.23 7.34
CA LEU A 10 -7.67 -7.20 7.70
C LEU A 10 -6.80 -6.71 6.54
N SER A 11 -7.00 -7.26 5.34
CA SER A 11 -6.24 -6.82 4.16
C SER A 11 -6.66 -5.44 3.65
N ALA A 12 -7.92 -5.03 3.84
CA ALA A 12 -8.44 -3.75 3.36
C ALA A 12 -8.05 -2.57 4.28
N PHE A 13 -8.13 -2.74 5.60
CA PHE A 13 -8.00 -1.63 6.55
C PHE A 13 -6.75 -1.65 7.41
N VAL A 14 -6.07 -2.79 7.56
CA VAL A 14 -4.88 -2.89 8.40
C VAL A 14 -3.63 -2.90 7.55
N PHE A 15 -3.43 -3.95 6.74
CA PHE A 15 -2.27 -4.03 5.87
C PHE A 15 -2.48 -5.08 4.77
N PRO A 16 -2.09 -4.81 3.52
CA PRO A 16 -2.18 -5.78 2.43
C PRO A 16 -1.40 -7.06 2.75
N GLY A 17 -2.06 -8.21 2.65
CA GLY A 17 -1.47 -9.53 2.92
C GLY A 17 -1.83 -10.14 4.29
N LEU A 18 -2.40 -9.35 5.21
CA LEU A 18 -2.80 -9.86 6.54
C LEU A 18 -4.00 -10.81 6.48
N GLY A 19 -4.96 -10.57 5.59
CA GLY A 19 -6.08 -11.48 5.38
C GLY A 19 -5.64 -12.86 4.85
N GLN A 20 -4.61 -12.90 4.01
CA GLN A 20 -3.98 -14.13 3.53
C GLN A 20 -3.26 -14.86 4.67
N LEU A 21 -2.52 -14.13 5.51
CA LEU A 21 -1.89 -14.70 6.70
C LEU A 21 -2.93 -15.28 7.66
N TYR A 22 -4.05 -14.58 7.85
CA TYR A 22 -5.18 -15.05 8.65
C TYR A 22 -5.80 -16.34 8.09
N ASN A 23 -5.89 -16.46 6.76
CA ASN A 23 -6.35 -17.67 6.07
C ASN A 23 -5.27 -18.78 5.96
N GLN A 24 -4.18 -18.70 6.72
CA GLN A 24 -3.04 -19.62 6.66
C GLN A 24 -2.32 -19.70 5.29
N ASP A 25 -2.63 -18.79 4.35
CA ASP A 25 -1.96 -18.66 3.04
C ASP A 25 -0.64 -17.88 3.17
N ARG A 26 0.29 -18.40 4.00
CA ARG A 26 1.51 -17.70 4.43
C ARG A 26 2.39 -17.23 3.26
N LYS A 27 2.57 -18.06 2.23
CA LYS A 27 3.38 -17.71 1.05
C LYS A 27 2.85 -16.45 0.38
N LYS A 28 1.54 -16.39 0.11
CA LYS A 28 0.90 -15.22 -0.52
C LYS A 28 0.92 -14.01 0.40
N GLY A 29 0.59 -14.21 1.67
CA GLY A 29 0.56 -13.13 2.65
C GLY A 29 1.93 -12.46 2.81
N ILE A 30 3.00 -13.24 2.96
CA ILE A 30 4.38 -12.71 3.05
C ILE A 30 4.76 -11.95 1.78
N ILE A 31 4.48 -12.50 0.59
CA ILE A 31 4.78 -11.82 -0.69
C ILE A 31 4.04 -10.48 -0.78
N LEU A 32 2.76 -10.44 -0.43
CA LEU A 32 1.96 -9.21 -0.45
C LEU A 32 2.47 -8.16 0.55
N VAL A 33 2.84 -8.60 1.76
CA VAL A 33 3.43 -7.71 2.77
C VAL A 33 4.76 -7.13 2.29
N LEU A 34 5.64 -7.95 1.72
CA LEU A 34 6.94 -7.50 1.22
C LEU A 34 6.78 -6.54 0.03
N LEU A 35 5.90 -6.86 -0.92
CA LEU A 35 5.62 -5.98 -2.06
C LEU A 35 5.03 -4.64 -1.62
N ALA A 36 4.10 -4.65 -0.66
CA ALA A 36 3.53 -3.42 -0.14
C ALA A 36 4.57 -2.55 0.58
N ASN A 37 5.45 -3.15 1.39
CA ASN A 37 6.55 -2.44 2.03
C ASN A 37 7.53 -1.88 1.00
N LEU A 38 7.87 -2.65 -0.04
CA LEU A 38 8.73 -2.17 -1.12
C LEU A 38 8.11 -0.97 -1.84
N LEU A 39 6.83 -1.04 -2.23
CA LEU A 39 6.13 0.06 -2.89
C LEU A 39 6.00 1.28 -1.99
N PHE A 40 5.74 1.08 -0.70
CA PHE A 40 5.69 2.16 0.28
C PHE A 40 7.07 2.84 0.42
N GLY A 41 8.14 2.05 0.51
CA GLY A 41 9.52 2.55 0.53
C GLY A 41 9.87 3.34 -0.72
N VAL A 42 9.52 2.84 -1.91
CA VAL A 42 9.73 3.54 -3.19
C VAL A 42 8.92 4.84 -3.24
N LEU A 43 7.67 4.84 -2.77
CA LEU A 43 6.83 6.04 -2.71
C LEU A 43 7.46 7.11 -1.81
N LEU A 44 7.93 6.73 -0.62
CA LEU A 44 8.60 7.65 0.30
C LEU A 44 9.92 8.18 -0.27
N LEU A 45 10.72 7.31 -0.89
CA LEU A 45 11.99 7.68 -1.49
C LEU A 45 11.78 8.65 -2.66
N ALA A 46 10.85 8.35 -3.56
CA ALA A 46 10.48 9.24 -4.66
C ALA A 46 9.96 10.57 -4.14
N GLY A 47 9.13 10.54 -3.10
CA GLY A 47 8.64 11.73 -2.40
C GLY A 47 9.77 12.63 -1.89
N LEU A 48 10.71 12.04 -1.14
CA LEU A 48 11.85 12.75 -0.57
C LEU A 48 12.77 13.33 -1.66
N VAL A 49 13.06 12.55 -2.70
CA VAL A 49 13.90 12.99 -3.83
C VAL A 49 13.27 14.16 -4.56
N LEU A 50 11.98 14.07 -4.89
CA LEU A 50 11.26 15.14 -5.57
C LEU A 50 11.13 16.39 -4.69
N PHE A 51 10.86 16.22 -3.41
CA PHE A 51 10.79 17.31 -2.45
C PHE A 51 12.13 18.04 -2.32
N SER A 52 13.22 17.28 -2.13
CA SER A 52 14.58 17.83 -2.04
C SER A 52 14.98 18.55 -3.33
N ARG A 53 14.78 17.90 -4.48
CA ARG A 53 15.10 18.49 -5.79
C ARG A 53 14.30 19.76 -6.06
N GLY A 54 13.00 19.76 -5.77
CA GLY A 54 12.15 20.95 -5.91
C GLY A 54 12.62 22.10 -5.02
N TYR A 55 13.07 21.82 -3.80
CA TYR A 55 13.61 22.86 -2.92
C TYR A 55 14.91 23.46 -3.49
N TYR A 56 15.84 22.60 -3.90
CA TYR A 56 17.13 23.05 -4.46
C TYR A 56 16.99 23.82 -5.77
N GLU A 57 16.08 23.42 -6.66
CA GLU A 57 15.91 24.06 -7.97
C GLU A 57 15.18 25.41 -7.87
N TYR A 58 14.16 25.54 -7.01
CA TYR A 58 13.26 26.70 -7.04
C TYR A 58 13.38 27.65 -5.84
N PHE A 59 13.90 27.18 -4.70
CA PHE A 59 13.84 27.94 -3.44
C PHE A 59 15.18 28.17 -2.78
N TYR A 60 16.19 27.31 -2.98
CA TYR A 60 17.51 27.51 -2.40
C TYR A 60 18.13 28.85 -2.87
N PRO A 61 18.79 29.63 -1.99
CA PRO A 61 19.12 29.36 -0.59
C PRO A 61 18.11 29.89 0.44
N LYS A 62 16.87 30.21 0.05
CA LYS A 62 15.86 30.73 0.99
C LYS A 62 15.61 29.71 2.11
N PRO A 63 15.43 30.15 3.36
CA PRO A 63 15.15 29.25 4.46
C PRO A 63 13.85 28.50 4.22
N LEU A 64 13.77 27.26 4.73
CA LEU A 64 12.58 26.43 4.60
C LEU A 64 11.44 27.00 5.47
N THR A 65 10.54 27.77 4.85
CA THR A 65 9.34 28.30 5.51
C THR A 65 8.13 27.40 5.22
N TRP A 66 7.06 27.57 6.01
CA TRP A 66 5.84 26.79 5.82
C TRP A 66 5.18 27.02 4.44
N ASP A 67 5.28 28.23 3.90
CA ASP A 67 4.78 28.54 2.55
C ASP A 67 5.54 27.76 1.47
N ILE A 68 6.86 27.66 1.61
CA ILE A 68 7.71 26.87 0.68
C ILE A 68 7.37 25.38 0.80
N VAL A 69 7.21 24.87 2.02
CA VAL A 69 6.79 23.47 2.23
C VAL A 69 5.47 23.18 1.54
N ARG A 70 4.48 24.07 1.68
CA ARG A 70 3.17 23.93 1.02
C ARG A 70 3.30 23.90 -0.50
N GLU A 71 4.15 24.76 -1.07
CA GLU A 71 4.40 24.80 -2.51
C GLU A 71 5.12 23.54 -3.00
N LEU A 72 6.08 23.02 -2.24
CA LEU A 72 6.76 21.76 -2.53
C LEU A 72 5.82 20.56 -2.47
N PHE A 73 4.85 20.55 -1.55
CA PHE A 73 3.80 19.53 -1.55
C PHE A 73 2.93 19.60 -2.81
N ARG A 74 2.59 20.80 -3.31
CA ARG A 74 1.87 20.95 -4.58
C ARG A 74 2.69 20.45 -5.75
N TYR A 75 3.98 20.80 -5.80
CA TYR A 75 4.91 20.28 -6.80
C TYR A 75 4.97 18.75 -6.78
N LEU A 76 5.10 18.16 -5.58
CA LEU A 76 5.15 16.72 -5.39
C LEU A 76 3.86 16.03 -5.88
N LEU A 77 2.70 16.58 -5.49
CA LEU A 77 1.38 16.09 -5.91
C LEU A 77 1.04 16.40 -7.37
N GLY A 78 1.85 17.19 -8.08
CA GLY A 78 1.74 17.39 -9.52
C GLY A 78 2.67 16.46 -10.32
N HIS A 79 3.61 15.78 -9.66
CA HIS A 79 4.66 15.04 -10.34
C HIS A 79 4.24 13.60 -10.67
N PRO A 80 4.31 13.14 -11.94
CA PRO A 80 3.83 11.81 -12.32
C PRO A 80 4.59 10.66 -11.64
N LEU A 81 5.88 10.87 -11.34
CA LEU A 81 6.70 9.89 -10.60
C LEU A 81 6.22 9.62 -9.17
N PHE A 82 5.45 10.52 -8.56
CA PHE A 82 4.83 10.27 -7.25
C PHE A 82 3.61 9.34 -7.40
N PHE A 83 2.80 9.54 -8.44
CA PHE A 83 1.59 8.75 -8.65
C PHE A 83 1.84 7.33 -9.14
N LEU A 84 2.96 7.07 -9.82
CA LEU A 84 3.27 5.72 -10.29
C LEU A 84 3.37 4.70 -9.13
N PRO A 85 4.24 4.87 -8.12
CA PRO A 85 4.29 3.94 -6.99
C PRO A 85 3.02 4.00 -6.13
N LEU A 86 2.37 5.16 -6.01
CA LEU A 86 1.11 5.29 -5.28
C LEU A 86 -0.02 4.45 -5.92
N SER A 87 -0.16 4.54 -7.24
CA SER A 87 -1.19 3.80 -7.98
C SER A 87 -0.96 2.29 -7.91
N LEU A 88 0.30 1.84 -8.03
CA LEU A 88 0.67 0.44 -7.82
C LEU A 88 0.38 -0.02 -6.39
N LEU A 89 0.68 0.81 -5.38
CA LEU A 89 0.40 0.47 -3.99
C LEU A 89 -1.11 0.33 -3.75
N VAL A 90 -1.92 1.28 -4.23
CA VAL A 90 -3.39 1.22 -4.12
C VAL A 90 -3.95 0.01 -4.88
N GLY A 91 -3.43 -0.27 -6.08
CA GLY A 91 -3.82 -1.45 -6.86
C GLY A 91 -3.49 -2.77 -6.16
N LEU A 92 -2.27 -2.89 -5.61
CA LEU A 92 -1.84 -4.03 -4.81
C LEU A 92 -2.72 -4.18 -3.56
N TRP A 93 -3.06 -3.07 -2.91
CA TRP A 93 -3.89 -3.05 -1.71
C TRP A 93 -5.30 -3.56 -1.99
N GLY A 94 -5.95 -3.01 -3.02
CA GLY A 94 -7.27 -3.46 -3.47
C GLY A 94 -7.26 -4.93 -3.89
N PHE A 95 -6.22 -5.36 -4.62
CA PHE A 95 -6.02 -6.75 -5.00
C PHE A 95 -5.90 -7.66 -3.76
N ALA A 96 -5.07 -7.27 -2.78
CA ALA A 96 -4.86 -8.05 -1.56
C ALA A 96 -6.15 -8.20 -0.74
N ALA A 97 -6.98 -7.16 -0.65
CA ALA A 97 -8.27 -7.20 0.01
C ALA A 97 -9.23 -8.20 -0.68
N LEU A 98 -9.39 -8.07 -2.00
CA LEU A 98 -10.27 -8.95 -2.78
C LEU A 98 -9.80 -10.42 -2.77
N ASP A 99 -8.49 -10.66 -2.88
CA ASP A 99 -7.91 -11.99 -2.83
C ASP A 99 -8.12 -12.64 -1.46
N ALA A 100 -7.95 -11.91 -0.35
CA ALA A 100 -8.19 -12.43 1.00
C ALA A 100 -9.66 -12.86 1.22
N GLY A 101 -10.61 -12.05 0.74
CA GLY A 101 -12.03 -12.39 0.80
C GLY A 101 -12.41 -13.61 -0.05
N ARG A 102 -11.79 -13.77 -1.22
CA ARG A 102 -12.01 -14.92 -2.12
C ARG A 102 -11.33 -16.20 -1.61
N GLY A 103 -10.12 -16.10 -1.06
CA GLY A 103 -9.35 -17.24 -0.52
C GLY A 103 -10.08 -17.94 0.62
N ALA A 104 -10.60 -17.17 1.59
CA ALA A 104 -11.40 -17.71 2.69
C ALA A 104 -12.69 -18.42 2.22
N ARG A 105 -13.28 -17.96 1.11
CA ARG A 105 -14.45 -18.62 0.50
C ARG A 105 -14.13 -19.98 -0.10
N ARG A 106 -12.89 -20.24 -0.53
CA ARG A 106 -12.44 -21.50 -1.12
C ARG A 106 -12.05 -22.54 -0.09
N GLN A 107 -11.58 -22.13 1.09
CA GLN A 107 -11.23 -23.04 2.18
C GLN A 107 -12.47 -23.52 2.96
N ALA A 108 -13.50 -22.67 3.11
CA ALA A 108 -14.76 -23.03 3.78
C ALA A 108 -15.50 -24.28 3.21
N PRO A 109 -15.60 -24.52 1.88
CA PRO A 109 -16.28 -25.70 1.34
C PRO A 109 -15.51 -27.02 1.52
N ALA A 110 -14.23 -27.00 1.89
CA ALA A 110 -13.46 -28.22 2.16
C ALA A 110 -13.66 -28.74 3.59
N ALA A 111 -13.84 -27.84 4.57
CA ALA A 111 -13.98 -28.20 5.98
C ALA A 111 -15.33 -28.83 6.35
N GLN A 112 -16.34 -28.75 5.47
CA GLN A 112 -17.68 -29.35 5.71
C GLN A 112 -17.81 -30.80 5.22
N LYS A 113 -16.75 -31.41 4.68
CA LYS A 113 -16.79 -32.80 4.16
C LYS A 113 -16.13 -33.83 5.07
N GLU A 114 -15.62 -33.41 6.24
CA GLU A 114 -14.91 -34.28 7.19
C GLU A 114 -15.65 -34.47 8.54
N GLU A 115 -16.90 -34.01 8.65
CA GLU A 115 -17.82 -34.32 9.76
C GLU A 115 -18.90 -35.31 9.31
#